data_AF-A0A7Y1TGN1-F1
#
_entry.id   AF-A0A7Y1TGN1-F1
#
_cell.length_a   1.000
_cell.length_b   1.000
_cell.length_c   1.000
_cell.angle_alpha   90.00
_cell.angle_beta   90.00
_cell.angle_gamma   90.00
#
_symmetry.space_group_name_H-M   'P 1'
#
loop_
_entity.id
_entity.type
_entity.pdbx_description
1 polymer ?
#
loop_
_entity_poly.entity_id
_entity_poly.type
_entity_poly.pdbx_seq_one_letter_code
_entity_poly.pdbx_strand_id
1 'polypeptide(L)'
;MPKPLYIFLFLLLATQVKAQEIELPSDFRQHNLNQYNSSLFNPVFSLDRNNPQSFSIWSRWQWQQLDADPTTLFATYTHKINPNSAGGIGFIQQNTGLFLQTGAVLNYAYDFEIAPDFYLALGINLFGYQQELADDRFQQSPGLGLPILNNGNSFVVQTAPGMRLSYKNLSLGFMAENLLEYNLSERENNKGNADNVYLGSASYSFPIDGIGILENASLRPMFFIKSIPAMDTQYGLNTLFATDRIWAQGGYHNFYGFSGGIGGTFFKKFSIGALVEIGNSTELDGKDPTFEIVSSYQFALPDSRRKIVGFEVEEEDLVEEIPESPKEKKLSRKERKALALAEEKREQDSLVEARKQDSLVVARRMAEEKERMRIQAEIQKTKDSLAAVAERDAVQQKEEVQLAKGERFEEAVLTEDIRPGYYLIVNVFGTQRYYNKFMETLKKMGLDPKSFYRTQRKLNYVYLERYDTMGEARKARDSKFDGKYTDTIWIFRVKGG
;
A
#
# COMPACT_ATOMS: atom_id res chain seq x y z
N MET A 1 -31.14 -52.19 -28.32
CA MET A 1 -30.20 -52.25 -27.16
C MET A 1 -29.35 -50.97 -27.15
N PRO A 2 -29.60 -49.98 -26.29
CA PRO A 2 -28.73 -48.82 -26.15
C PRO A 2 -27.92 -48.98 -24.85
N LYS A 3 -26.84 -49.75 -24.88
CA LYS A 3 -25.93 -49.92 -23.73
C LYS A 3 -24.59 -49.14 -23.81
N PRO A 4 -24.08 -48.66 -24.97
CA PRO A 4 -22.78 -47.96 -24.96
C PRO A 4 -22.88 -46.46 -24.64
N LEU A 5 -24.03 -45.81 -24.86
CA LEU A 5 -24.18 -44.36 -24.66
C LEU A 5 -24.19 -43.97 -23.17
N TYR A 6 -24.85 -44.78 -22.32
CA TYR A 6 -24.90 -44.53 -20.88
C TYR A 6 -23.56 -44.77 -20.18
N ILE A 7 -22.76 -45.70 -20.68
CA ILE A 7 -21.42 -45.97 -20.15
C ILE A 7 -20.46 -44.82 -20.48
N PHE A 8 -20.57 -44.23 -21.67
CA PHE A 8 -19.76 -43.08 -22.07
C PHE A 8 -20.15 -41.81 -21.30
N LEU A 9 -21.45 -41.61 -21.02
CA LEU A 9 -21.94 -40.50 -20.20
C LEU A 9 -21.49 -40.63 -18.72
N PHE A 10 -21.47 -41.85 -18.18
CA PHE A 10 -21.02 -42.10 -16.81
C PHE A 10 -19.48 -41.97 -16.65
N LEU A 11 -18.72 -42.32 -17.70
CA LEU A 11 -17.26 -42.13 -17.73
C LEU A 11 -16.85 -40.65 -17.90
N LEU A 12 -17.66 -39.84 -18.57
CA LEU A 12 -17.46 -38.38 -18.65
C LEU A 12 -17.76 -37.68 -17.31
N LEU A 13 -18.73 -38.17 -16.54
CA LEU A 13 -19.02 -37.67 -15.19
C LEU A 13 -17.96 -38.05 -14.14
N ALA A 14 -17.18 -39.11 -14.35
CA ALA A 14 -16.18 -39.58 -13.40
C ALA A 14 -14.83 -38.82 -13.45
N THR A 15 -14.66 -37.82 -14.33
CA THR A 15 -13.38 -37.09 -14.51
C THR A 15 -13.36 -35.68 -13.92
N GLN A 16 -14.37 -35.30 -13.13
CA GLN A 16 -14.42 -34.01 -12.43
C GLN A 16 -14.38 -34.18 -10.90
N VAL A 17 -13.48 -35.04 -10.41
CA VAL A 17 -13.08 -34.94 -9.00
C VAL A 17 -12.02 -33.86 -8.92
N LYS A 18 -12.44 -32.60 -8.81
CA LYS A 18 -11.60 -31.59 -8.19
C LYS A 18 -11.64 -31.88 -6.69
N ALA A 19 -10.52 -32.33 -6.13
CA ALA A 19 -10.31 -32.16 -4.70
C ALA A 19 -10.34 -30.64 -4.47
N GLN A 20 -11.45 -30.12 -3.97
CA GLN A 20 -11.54 -28.73 -3.55
C GLN A 20 -10.90 -28.68 -2.18
N GLU A 21 -9.67 -28.19 -2.12
CA GLU A 21 -9.21 -27.56 -0.90
C GLU A 21 -10.14 -26.36 -0.64
N ILE A 22 -10.55 -26.18 0.61
CA ILE A 22 -11.38 -25.05 1.02
C ILE A 22 -10.47 -23.81 0.94
N GLU A 23 -10.48 -23.12 -0.19
CA GLU A 23 -9.74 -21.89 -0.37
C GLU A 23 -10.56 -20.74 0.23
N LEU A 24 -10.01 -20.15 1.30
CA LEU A 24 -10.60 -18.96 1.90
C LEU A 24 -10.33 -17.74 1.00
N PRO A 25 -11.29 -16.82 0.86
CA PRO A 25 -11.05 -15.57 0.17
C PRO A 25 -9.84 -14.83 0.76
N SER A 26 -8.93 -14.39 -0.12
CA SER A 26 -7.73 -13.62 0.19
C SER A 26 -7.99 -12.13 0.42
N ASP A 27 -9.26 -11.74 0.52
CA ASP A 27 -9.69 -10.35 0.62
C ASP A 27 -9.62 -9.77 2.04
N PHE A 28 -9.87 -8.46 2.17
CA PHE A 28 -9.91 -7.77 3.47
C PHE A 28 -11.17 -8.03 4.29
N ARG A 29 -12.18 -8.73 3.74
CA ARG A 29 -13.43 -9.12 4.43
C ARG A 29 -14.19 -7.92 5.00
N GLN A 30 -14.12 -6.82 4.27
CA GLN A 30 -14.53 -5.49 4.69
C GLN A 30 -15.99 -5.15 4.35
N HIS A 31 -16.78 -6.12 3.89
CA HIS A 31 -18.13 -5.90 3.35
C HIS A 31 -19.12 -5.31 4.35
N ASN A 32 -18.91 -5.54 5.65
CA ASN A 32 -19.77 -4.95 6.68
C ASN A 32 -19.43 -3.47 6.99
N LEU A 33 -18.29 -2.94 6.53
CA LEU A 33 -17.86 -1.55 6.80
C LEU A 33 -18.63 -0.49 6.01
N ASN A 34 -19.78 -0.08 6.55
CA ASN A 34 -20.68 0.86 5.88
C ASN A 34 -20.65 2.29 6.43
N GLN A 35 -20.15 2.47 7.66
CA GLN A 35 -20.10 3.76 8.35
C GLN A 35 -18.66 4.10 8.77
N TYR A 36 -18.11 3.40 9.76
CA TYR A 36 -16.75 3.64 10.23
C TYR A 36 -15.75 2.76 9.49
N ASN A 37 -14.50 3.23 9.33
CA ASN A 37 -13.44 2.52 8.61
C ASN A 37 -13.79 2.09 7.17
N SER A 38 -14.89 2.62 6.63
CA SER A 38 -15.43 2.31 5.31
C SER A 38 -14.51 2.72 4.15
N SER A 39 -13.47 3.52 4.42
CA SER A 39 -12.37 3.76 3.47
C SER A 39 -11.67 2.46 3.04
N LEU A 40 -11.70 1.40 3.85
CA LEU A 40 -11.19 0.08 3.46
C LEU A 40 -12.10 -0.61 2.43
N PHE A 41 -13.42 -0.39 2.50
CA PHE A 41 -14.38 -0.88 1.51
C PHE A 41 -14.35 -0.09 0.20
N ASN A 42 -14.18 1.23 0.27
CA ASN A 42 -13.89 2.05 -0.89
C ASN A 42 -13.14 3.32 -0.44
N PRO A 43 -11.97 3.64 -1.01
CA PRO A 43 -11.17 4.78 -0.55
C PRO A 43 -11.92 6.11 -0.58
N VAL A 44 -12.92 6.29 -1.46
CA VAL A 44 -13.71 7.54 -1.54
C VAL A 44 -14.61 7.76 -0.33
N PHE A 45 -14.89 6.72 0.46
CA PHE A 45 -15.76 6.82 1.63
C PHE A 45 -15.10 7.57 2.80
N SER A 46 -13.81 7.91 2.69
CA SER A 46 -13.18 8.87 3.58
C SER A 46 -13.71 10.30 3.43
N LEU A 47 -14.43 10.62 2.35
CA LEU A 47 -15.02 11.95 2.14
C LEU A 47 -16.24 12.20 3.04
N ASP A 48 -17.04 11.17 3.29
CA ASP A 48 -18.35 11.30 3.94
C ASP A 48 -18.65 10.19 4.96
N ARG A 49 -18.60 8.91 4.57
CA ARG A 49 -19.07 7.79 5.41
C ARG A 49 -18.25 7.64 6.68
N ASN A 50 -16.92 7.78 6.60
CA ASN A 50 -16.00 7.71 7.75
C ASN A 50 -16.22 8.81 8.79
N ASN A 51 -17.10 9.79 8.56
CA ASN A 51 -17.26 11.00 9.38
C ASN A 51 -15.89 11.65 9.65
N PRO A 52 -15.30 12.35 8.67
CA PRO A 52 -13.96 12.93 8.81
C PRO A 52 -13.80 13.78 10.05
N GLN A 53 -12.56 13.93 10.52
CA GLN A 53 -12.21 14.38 11.87
C GLN A 53 -12.49 13.33 12.95
N SER A 54 -12.29 12.06 12.62
CA SER A 54 -12.51 10.93 13.52
C SER A 54 -11.33 9.96 13.56
N PHE A 55 -11.18 9.32 14.71
CA PHE A 55 -10.35 8.13 14.88
C PHE A 55 -11.25 6.92 15.07
N SER A 56 -11.11 5.90 14.24
CA SER A 56 -11.98 4.71 14.22
C SER A 56 -11.16 3.43 14.34
N ILE A 57 -11.64 2.48 15.14
CA ILE A 57 -11.09 1.14 15.29
C ILE A 57 -12.16 0.14 14.86
N TRP A 58 -11.75 -0.84 14.07
CA TRP A 58 -12.54 -2.02 13.70
C TRP A 58 -11.72 -3.25 14.05
N SER A 59 -12.35 -4.19 14.74
CA SER A 59 -11.77 -5.48 15.05
C SER A 59 -12.75 -6.59 14.65
N ARG A 60 -12.26 -7.58 13.92
CA ARG A 60 -13.03 -8.71 13.42
C ARG A 60 -12.36 -10.02 13.85
N TRP A 61 -13.16 -10.93 14.40
CA TRP A 61 -12.75 -12.25 14.87
C TRP A 61 -13.62 -13.30 14.22
N GLN A 62 -13.02 -14.18 13.43
CA GLN A 62 -13.77 -15.18 12.67
C GLN A 62 -13.54 -16.55 13.28
N TRP A 63 -14.61 -17.34 13.39
CA TRP A 63 -14.53 -18.79 13.54
C TRP A 63 -13.65 -19.28 14.70
N GLN A 64 -13.71 -18.60 15.85
CA GLN A 64 -12.71 -18.71 16.93
C GLN A 64 -12.59 -20.13 17.52
N GLN A 65 -11.48 -20.82 17.23
CA GLN A 65 -11.04 -22.10 17.78
C GLN A 65 -9.73 -21.94 18.59
N LEU A 66 -9.15 -23.06 19.07
CA LEU A 66 -7.95 -23.02 19.92
C LEU A 66 -6.65 -22.69 19.15
N ASP A 67 -6.64 -22.82 17.82
CA ASP A 67 -5.45 -22.61 16.97
C ASP A 67 -5.73 -21.61 15.83
N ALA A 68 -5.04 -20.46 15.89
CA ALA A 68 -4.76 -19.48 14.82
C ALA A 68 -5.91 -19.09 13.86
N ASP A 69 -6.98 -18.50 14.38
CA ASP A 69 -8.09 -18.07 13.53
C ASP A 69 -7.86 -16.73 12.82
N PRO A 70 -8.55 -16.52 11.69
CA PRO A 70 -8.49 -15.25 11.00
C PRO A 70 -9.03 -14.10 11.86
N THR A 71 -8.22 -13.04 11.91
CA THR A 71 -8.53 -11.84 12.67
C THR A 71 -8.11 -10.61 11.89
N THR A 72 -8.78 -9.49 12.11
CA THR A 72 -8.41 -8.22 11.49
C THR A 72 -8.59 -7.10 12.49
N LEU A 73 -7.56 -6.27 12.64
CA LEU A 73 -7.58 -5.04 13.40
C LEU A 73 -7.22 -3.90 12.44
N PHE A 74 -8.09 -2.90 12.38
CA PHE A 74 -7.88 -1.72 11.56
C PHE A 74 -8.19 -0.46 12.35
N ALA A 75 -7.19 0.38 12.55
CA ALA A 75 -7.33 1.67 13.21
C ALA A 75 -7.04 2.78 12.20
N THR A 76 -7.92 3.75 12.04
CA THR A 76 -7.72 4.87 11.12
C THR A 76 -8.00 6.20 11.78
N TYR A 77 -7.21 7.20 11.44
CA TYR A 77 -7.57 8.59 11.59
C TYR A 77 -7.94 9.16 10.22
N THR A 78 -9.16 9.68 10.09
CA THR A 78 -9.63 10.33 8.85
C THR A 78 -9.78 11.82 9.09
N HIS A 79 -9.26 12.64 8.18
CA HIS A 79 -9.27 14.09 8.25
C HIS A 79 -9.80 14.70 6.95
N LYS A 80 -10.69 15.69 7.08
CA LYS A 80 -11.16 16.48 5.94
C LYS A 80 -10.15 17.61 5.70
N ILE A 81 -9.46 17.56 4.58
CA ILE A 81 -8.36 18.49 4.25
C ILE A 81 -8.94 19.81 3.75
N ASN A 82 -9.95 19.74 2.88
CA ASN A 82 -10.71 20.88 2.38
C ASN A 82 -12.15 20.43 2.07
N PRO A 83 -13.05 21.30 1.60
CA PRO A 83 -14.42 20.91 1.31
C PRO A 83 -14.53 19.69 0.39
N ASN A 84 -13.64 19.56 -0.59
CA ASN A 84 -13.69 18.56 -1.66
C ASN A 84 -12.71 17.39 -1.48
N SER A 85 -11.93 17.33 -0.40
CA SER A 85 -10.94 16.26 -0.22
C SER A 85 -10.78 15.85 1.23
N ALA A 86 -10.47 14.57 1.39
CA ALA A 86 -10.17 13.95 2.66
C ALA A 86 -8.97 13.03 2.52
N GLY A 87 -8.25 12.85 3.62
CA GLY A 87 -7.17 11.89 3.71
C GLY A 87 -7.21 11.18 5.04
N GLY A 88 -6.53 10.05 5.11
CA GLY A 88 -6.42 9.28 6.34
C GLY A 88 -5.10 8.55 6.44
N ILE A 89 -4.73 8.26 7.68
CA ILE A 89 -3.63 7.35 8.01
C ILE A 89 -4.20 6.27 8.91
N GLY A 90 -3.80 5.02 8.67
CA GLY A 90 -4.25 3.89 9.44
C GLY A 90 -3.16 2.87 9.69
N PHE A 91 -3.42 2.04 10.69
CA PHE A 91 -2.70 0.84 11.02
C PHE A 91 -3.60 -0.35 10.69
N ILE A 92 -3.05 -1.36 10.03
CA ILE A 92 -3.75 -2.61 9.72
C ILE A 92 -2.92 -3.79 10.22
N GLN A 93 -3.59 -4.71 10.89
CA GLN A 93 -3.07 -6.03 11.20
C GLN A 93 -4.12 -7.04 10.77
N GLN A 94 -3.78 -7.93 9.84
CA GLN A 94 -4.67 -8.90 9.28
C GLN A 94 -4.03 -10.28 9.32
N ASN A 95 -4.66 -11.20 10.02
CA ASN A 95 -4.36 -12.62 9.97
C ASN A 95 -5.35 -13.29 9.01
N THR A 96 -4.87 -13.81 7.89
CA THR A 96 -5.70 -14.54 6.92
C THR A 96 -5.89 -16.01 7.30
N GLY A 97 -5.19 -16.49 8.32
CA GLY A 97 -5.02 -17.90 8.70
C GLY A 97 -3.70 -18.48 8.20
N LEU A 98 -3.22 -18.03 7.03
CA LEU A 98 -1.93 -18.43 6.46
C LEU A 98 -0.85 -17.39 6.71
N PHE A 99 -1.19 -16.12 6.52
CA PHE A 99 -0.26 -15.01 6.65
C PHE A 99 -0.76 -14.00 7.67
N LEU A 100 0.18 -13.47 8.44
CA LEU A 100 0.00 -12.28 9.26
C LEU A 100 0.58 -11.08 8.50
N GLN A 101 -0.28 -10.13 8.16
CA GLN A 101 0.07 -8.87 7.51
C GLN A 101 -0.04 -7.76 8.55
N THR A 102 1.04 -7.03 8.79
CA THR A 102 1.06 -5.90 9.75
C THR A 102 1.68 -4.68 9.09
N GLY A 103 0.97 -3.56 9.09
CA GLY A 103 1.44 -2.37 8.39
C GLY A 103 0.58 -1.14 8.54
N ALA A 104 0.75 -0.25 7.58
CA ALA A 104 0.09 1.05 7.54
C ALA A 104 -0.71 1.23 6.24
N VAL A 105 -1.74 2.07 6.33
CA VAL A 105 -2.61 2.43 5.21
C VAL A 105 -2.63 3.94 5.10
N LEU A 106 -2.34 4.48 3.92
CA LEU A 106 -2.58 5.86 3.58
C LEU A 106 -3.79 5.95 2.67
N ASN A 107 -4.73 6.82 2.98
CA ASN A 107 -5.92 7.07 2.19
C ASN A 107 -5.91 8.53 1.70
N TYR A 108 -6.32 8.74 0.46
CA TYR A 108 -6.65 10.05 -0.05
C TYR A 108 -7.82 9.95 -1.02
N ALA A 109 -8.75 10.90 -0.94
CA ALA A 109 -9.90 11.01 -1.83
C ALA A 109 -10.20 12.47 -2.17
N TYR A 110 -10.68 12.68 -3.40
CA TYR A 110 -11.08 13.98 -3.93
C TYR A 110 -12.42 13.86 -4.65
N ASP A 111 -13.28 14.86 -4.47
CA ASP A 111 -14.63 14.94 -4.99
C ASP A 111 -14.77 16.05 -6.03
N PHE A 112 -14.99 15.65 -7.28
CA PHE A 112 -15.19 16.55 -8.42
C PHE A 112 -16.69 16.79 -8.63
N GLU A 113 -17.12 18.03 -8.50
CA GLU A 113 -18.45 18.45 -8.94
C GLU A 113 -18.42 18.64 -10.46
N ILE A 114 -19.10 17.75 -11.19
CA ILE A 114 -19.15 17.79 -12.66
C ILE A 114 -20.32 18.67 -13.11
N ALA A 115 -21.45 18.58 -12.40
CA ALA A 115 -22.65 19.37 -12.60
C ALA A 115 -23.43 19.46 -11.28
N PRO A 116 -24.44 20.33 -11.15
CA PRO A 116 -25.29 20.37 -9.96
C PRO A 116 -25.84 18.97 -9.63
N ASP A 117 -25.73 18.58 -8.35
CA ASP A 117 -26.09 17.27 -7.82
C ASP A 117 -25.34 16.06 -8.40
N PHE A 118 -24.37 16.26 -9.30
CA PHE A 118 -23.63 15.18 -9.98
C PHE A 118 -22.13 15.25 -9.70
N TYR A 119 -21.65 14.26 -8.96
CA TYR A 119 -20.29 14.22 -8.42
C TYR A 119 -19.54 12.98 -8.88
N LEU A 120 -18.25 13.14 -9.17
CA LEU A 120 -17.30 12.07 -9.37
C LEU A 120 -16.24 12.17 -8.28
N ALA A 121 -16.23 11.21 -7.37
CA ALA A 121 -15.15 11.06 -6.40
C ALA A 121 -14.12 10.05 -6.89
N LEU A 122 -12.84 10.37 -6.73
CA LEU A 122 -11.71 9.47 -6.97
C LEU A 122 -10.92 9.34 -5.67
N GLY A 123 -10.45 8.12 -5.37
CA GLY A 123 -9.66 7.87 -4.17
C GLY A 123 -8.69 6.73 -4.33
N ILE A 124 -7.72 6.65 -3.43
CA ILE A 124 -6.71 5.60 -3.38
C ILE A 124 -6.39 5.24 -1.94
N ASN A 125 -6.29 3.94 -1.67
CA ASN A 125 -5.57 3.43 -0.50
C ASN A 125 -4.19 2.93 -0.95
N LEU A 126 -3.16 3.28 -0.20
CA LEU A 126 -1.81 2.76 -0.34
C LEU A 126 -1.46 1.99 0.94
N PHE A 127 -1.22 0.70 0.80
CA PHE A 127 -0.84 -0.20 1.86
C PHE A 127 0.66 -0.45 1.81
N GLY A 128 1.30 -0.47 2.97
CA GLY A 128 2.65 -0.97 3.16
C GLY A 128 2.69 -1.84 4.39
N TYR A 129 2.91 -3.15 4.22
CA TYR A 129 2.86 -4.11 5.31
C TYR A 129 3.95 -5.17 5.21
N GLN A 130 4.37 -5.63 6.38
CA GLN A 130 5.17 -6.82 6.53
C GLN A 130 4.24 -8.03 6.53
N GLN A 131 4.52 -9.00 5.67
CA GLN A 131 3.82 -10.28 5.58
C GLN A 131 4.73 -11.38 6.12
N GLU A 132 4.21 -12.17 7.05
CA GLU A 132 4.90 -13.29 7.70
C GLU A 132 3.94 -14.48 7.79
N LEU A 133 4.45 -15.70 8.01
CA LEU A 133 3.59 -16.85 8.25
C LEU A 133 2.86 -16.67 9.59
N ALA A 134 1.55 -16.91 9.59
CA ALA A 134 0.73 -16.77 10.81
C ALA A 134 1.04 -17.86 11.85
N ASP A 135 1.56 -19.02 11.41
CA ASP A 135 2.01 -20.12 12.27
C ASP A 135 3.37 -20.65 11.78
N ASP A 136 4.40 -20.52 12.60
CA ASP A 136 5.77 -20.96 12.34
C ASP A 136 6.08 -22.35 12.92
N ARG A 137 5.11 -22.99 13.59
CA ARG A 137 5.26 -24.33 14.19
C ARG A 137 5.40 -25.43 13.13
N PHE A 138 4.93 -25.19 11.90
CA PHE A 138 5.13 -26.08 10.76
C PHE A 138 6.46 -25.79 10.07
N GLN A 139 7.56 -26.24 10.67
CA GLN A 139 8.84 -26.29 9.99
C GLN A 139 8.76 -27.30 8.85
N GLN A 140 9.02 -26.86 7.62
CA GLN A 140 9.09 -27.77 6.48
C GLN A 140 10.07 -28.91 6.79
N SER A 141 9.61 -30.15 6.61
CA SER A 141 10.51 -31.29 6.65
C SER A 141 11.58 -31.12 5.56
N PRO A 142 12.88 -31.24 5.87
CA PRO A 142 13.94 -31.08 4.88
C PRO A 142 13.74 -32.06 3.71
N GLY A 143 13.28 -31.56 2.56
CA GLY A 143 13.08 -32.37 1.34
C GLY A 143 11.72 -32.26 0.66
N LEU A 144 10.70 -31.67 1.30
CA LEU A 144 9.41 -31.34 0.65
C LEU A 144 9.40 -29.85 0.28
N GLY A 145 10.02 -29.52 -0.85
CA GLY A 145 10.01 -28.16 -1.39
C GLY A 145 8.61 -27.78 -1.88
N LEU A 146 7.74 -27.32 -0.98
CA LEU A 146 6.49 -26.66 -1.35
C LEU A 146 6.83 -25.24 -1.83
N PRO A 147 6.56 -24.87 -3.09
CA PRO A 147 6.91 -23.55 -3.63
C PRO A 147 6.31 -22.38 -2.84
N ILE A 148 5.19 -22.62 -2.15
CA ILE A 148 4.36 -21.60 -1.48
C ILE A 148 4.96 -21.15 -0.14
N LEU A 149 5.81 -21.96 0.49
CA LEU A 149 6.27 -21.72 1.87
C LEU A 149 7.79 -21.47 1.96
N ASN A 150 8.47 -21.28 0.83
CA ASN A 150 9.93 -21.23 0.77
C ASN A 150 10.54 -19.84 1.03
N ASN A 151 9.72 -18.80 1.20
CA ASN A 151 10.18 -17.45 1.48
C ASN A 151 9.60 -16.94 2.80
N GLY A 152 10.49 -16.51 3.70
CA GLY A 152 10.12 -15.85 4.94
C GLY A 152 9.56 -14.44 4.72
N ASN A 153 9.58 -13.66 5.81
CA ASN A 153 9.14 -12.27 5.93
C ASN A 153 9.32 -11.43 4.64
N SER A 154 8.21 -11.02 4.02
CA SER A 154 8.19 -10.14 2.83
C SER A 154 7.55 -8.79 3.12
N PHE A 155 8.12 -7.70 2.60
CA PHE A 155 7.51 -6.38 2.70
C PHE A 155 6.78 -6.06 1.39
N VAL A 156 5.47 -5.86 1.48
CA VAL A 156 4.59 -5.68 0.32
C VAL A 156 4.04 -4.26 0.31
N VAL A 157 4.04 -3.66 -0.88
CA VAL A 157 3.37 -2.39 -1.16
C VAL A 157 2.23 -2.66 -2.12
N GLN A 158 1.02 -2.27 -1.74
CA GLN A 158 -0.21 -2.53 -2.50
C GLN A 158 -1.01 -1.24 -2.69
N THR A 159 -1.58 -1.04 -3.87
CA THR A 159 -2.49 0.08 -4.16
C THR A 159 -3.90 -0.40 -4.42
N ALA A 160 -4.87 0.29 -3.81
CA ALA A 160 -6.28 0.05 -4.01
C ALA A 160 -7.01 1.34 -4.43
N PRO A 161 -7.03 1.66 -5.75
CA PRO A 161 -7.80 2.79 -6.24
C PRO A 161 -9.29 2.50 -6.25
N GLY A 162 -10.09 3.55 -6.09
CA GLY A 162 -11.54 3.49 -6.14
C GLY A 162 -12.15 4.78 -6.66
N MET A 163 -13.38 4.67 -7.10
CA MET A 163 -14.17 5.80 -7.59
C MET A 163 -15.62 5.66 -7.16
N ARG A 164 -16.33 6.79 -7.16
CA ARG A 164 -17.77 6.84 -6.93
C ARG A 164 -18.40 7.93 -7.81
N LEU A 165 -19.40 7.53 -8.58
CA LEU A 165 -20.33 8.45 -9.22
C LEU A 165 -21.53 8.64 -8.30
N SER A 166 -21.94 9.87 -8.06
CA SER A 166 -23.08 10.20 -7.20
C SER A 166 -24.01 11.17 -7.89
N TYR A 167 -25.30 10.85 -7.90
CA TYR A 167 -26.36 11.73 -8.35
C TYR A 167 -27.41 11.84 -7.24
N LYS A 168 -27.48 12.99 -6.59
CA LYS A 168 -28.27 13.19 -5.36
C LYS A 168 -27.95 12.08 -4.34
N ASN A 169 -28.95 11.29 -3.98
CA ASN A 169 -28.88 10.22 -2.98
C ASN A 169 -28.40 8.87 -3.55
N LEU A 170 -28.27 8.74 -4.88
CA LEU A 170 -27.78 7.54 -5.54
C LEU A 170 -26.26 7.59 -5.68
N SER A 171 -25.60 6.48 -5.33
CA SER A 171 -24.15 6.33 -5.44
C SER A 171 -23.81 5.00 -6.11
N LEU A 172 -23.01 5.06 -7.19
CA LEU A 172 -22.39 3.92 -7.84
C LEU A 172 -20.89 3.96 -7.57
N GLY A 173 -20.35 2.92 -6.93
CA GLY A 173 -18.94 2.82 -6.57
C GLY A 173 -18.23 1.69 -7.29
N PHE A 174 -16.95 1.88 -7.56
CA PHE A 174 -16.04 0.85 -8.05
C PHE A 174 -14.72 0.91 -7.28
N MET A 175 -14.10 -0.23 -7.01
CA MET A 175 -12.79 -0.34 -6.37
C MET A 175 -12.02 -1.53 -6.96
N ALA A 176 -10.72 -1.36 -7.12
CA ALA A 176 -9.79 -2.46 -7.33
C ALA A 176 -8.97 -2.61 -6.03
N GLU A 177 -9.08 -3.73 -5.33
CA GLU A 177 -8.52 -3.86 -3.97
C GLU A 177 -6.99 -4.02 -3.97
N ASN A 178 -6.44 -4.64 -5.00
CA ASN A 178 -5.01 -4.93 -5.16
C ASN A 178 -4.59 -4.72 -6.63
N LEU A 179 -4.85 -3.52 -7.18
CA LEU A 179 -4.56 -3.24 -8.60
C LEU A 179 -3.07 -3.38 -8.94
N LEU A 180 -2.22 -2.92 -8.03
CA LEU A 180 -0.77 -3.04 -8.11
C LEU A 180 -0.27 -3.56 -6.77
N GLU A 181 0.54 -4.60 -6.82
CA GLU A 181 1.21 -5.19 -5.67
C GLU A 181 2.67 -5.39 -6.01
N TYR A 182 3.57 -5.00 -5.10
CA TYR A 182 5.01 -5.13 -5.26
C TYR A 182 5.65 -5.66 -3.99
N ASN A 183 6.32 -6.80 -4.10
CA ASN A 183 7.10 -7.40 -3.02
C ASN A 183 8.53 -6.84 -3.07
N LEU A 184 8.89 -6.03 -2.08
CA LEU A 184 10.22 -5.41 -1.99
C LEU A 184 11.31 -6.35 -1.46
N SER A 185 10.94 -7.53 -0.93
CA SER A 185 11.89 -8.49 -0.35
C SER A 185 12.41 -9.51 -1.37
N GLU A 186 11.76 -9.68 -2.52
CA GLU A 186 12.16 -10.65 -3.53
C GLU A 186 13.09 -10.02 -4.58
N ARG A 187 14.25 -10.67 -4.81
CA ARG A 187 15.29 -10.20 -5.76
C ARG A 187 14.99 -10.55 -7.22
N GLU A 188 14.06 -11.46 -7.49
CA GLU A 188 13.60 -11.77 -8.84
C GLU A 188 12.36 -10.92 -9.17
N ASN A 189 12.29 -10.49 -10.43
CA ASN A 189 11.24 -9.63 -10.99
C ASN A 189 9.86 -10.30 -10.93
N ASN A 190 9.24 -10.36 -9.75
CA ASN A 190 7.84 -10.73 -9.60
C ASN A 190 7.00 -9.50 -9.97
N LYS A 191 6.74 -9.35 -11.28
CA LYS A 191 5.56 -8.61 -11.72
C LYS A 191 4.37 -9.33 -11.12
N GLY A 192 3.69 -8.69 -10.17
CA GLY A 192 2.54 -9.26 -9.46
C GLY A 192 1.66 -10.05 -10.41
N ASN A 193 1.48 -11.34 -10.11
CA ASN A 193 0.52 -12.17 -10.83
C ASN A 193 -0.84 -11.49 -10.70
N ALA A 194 -1.53 -11.29 -11.83
CA ALA A 194 -2.67 -10.41 -11.97
C ALA A 194 -3.97 -10.98 -11.37
N ASP A 195 -3.90 -11.37 -10.11
CA ASP A 195 -5.03 -11.82 -9.30
C ASP A 195 -5.68 -10.60 -8.62
N ASN A 196 -6.15 -9.68 -9.46
CA ASN A 196 -6.78 -8.45 -9.00
C ASN A 196 -8.23 -8.70 -8.58
N VAL A 197 -8.59 -8.21 -7.40
CA VAL A 197 -9.93 -8.22 -6.84
C VAL A 197 -10.64 -6.92 -7.21
N TYR A 198 -11.83 -7.04 -7.77
CA TYR A 198 -12.65 -5.89 -8.16
C TYR A 198 -13.98 -5.89 -7.43
N LEU A 199 -14.41 -4.73 -6.96
CA LEU A 199 -15.64 -4.51 -6.21
C LEU A 199 -16.48 -3.43 -6.89
N GLY A 200 -17.68 -3.79 -7.32
CA GLY A 200 -18.72 -2.85 -7.74
C GLY A 200 -19.77 -2.69 -6.65
N SER A 201 -20.30 -1.49 -6.47
CA SER A 201 -21.34 -1.22 -5.47
C SER A 201 -22.36 -0.20 -5.97
N ALA A 202 -23.61 -0.35 -5.53
CA ALA A 202 -24.68 0.59 -5.76
C ALA A 202 -25.43 0.81 -4.44
N SER A 203 -25.63 2.07 -4.06
CA SER A 203 -26.34 2.42 -2.82
C SER A 203 -27.24 3.62 -3.03
N TYR A 204 -28.33 3.65 -2.27
CA TYR A 204 -29.25 4.80 -2.24
C TYR A 204 -29.48 5.20 -0.79
N SER A 205 -29.39 6.49 -0.46
CA SER A 205 -29.64 6.98 0.90
C SER A 205 -31.04 7.58 1.00
N PHE A 206 -31.96 6.91 1.70
CA PHE A 206 -33.28 7.44 2.02
C PHE A 206 -33.19 8.29 3.29
N PRO A 207 -33.35 9.62 3.23
CA PRO A 207 -33.55 10.42 4.43
C PRO A 207 -34.90 10.08 5.05
N ILE A 208 -34.96 10.09 6.38
CA ILE A 208 -36.17 9.86 7.16
C ILE A 208 -36.35 11.06 8.07
N ASP A 209 -37.43 11.81 7.83
CA ASP A 209 -37.79 12.94 8.69
C ASP A 209 -38.23 12.42 10.06
N GLY A 210 -37.61 12.95 11.11
CA GLY A 210 -37.84 12.48 12.47
C GLY A 210 -37.33 13.46 13.51
N ILE A 211 -37.88 13.34 14.72
CA ILE A 211 -37.49 14.14 15.88
C ILE A 211 -36.89 13.23 16.96
N GLY A 212 -36.10 13.81 17.86
CA GLY A 212 -35.56 13.10 19.02
C GLY A 212 -34.53 12.03 18.63
N ILE A 213 -34.87 10.75 18.79
CA ILE A 213 -33.95 9.64 18.44
C ILE A 213 -33.82 9.43 16.93
N LEU A 214 -34.83 9.87 16.17
CA LEU A 214 -34.90 9.79 14.71
C LEU A 214 -34.39 11.07 14.03
N GLU A 215 -33.83 12.01 14.78
CA GLU A 215 -33.20 13.20 14.22
C GLU A 215 -32.06 12.79 13.28
N ASN A 216 -32.07 13.37 12.07
CA ASN A 216 -31.13 13.04 10.99
C ASN A 216 -31.10 11.54 10.63
N ALA A 217 -32.25 10.85 10.75
CA ALA A 217 -32.34 9.45 10.40
C ALA A 217 -32.15 9.23 8.89
N SER A 218 -31.43 8.17 8.55
CA SER A 218 -31.27 7.72 7.17
C SER A 218 -31.26 6.21 7.08
N LEU A 219 -31.82 5.69 6.00
CA LEU A 219 -31.77 4.27 5.63
C LEU A 219 -31.00 4.14 4.31
N ARG A 220 -29.93 3.34 4.32
CA ARG A 220 -29.01 3.19 3.20
C ARG A 220 -28.83 1.72 2.83
N PRO A 221 -29.67 1.17 1.95
CA PRO A 221 -29.34 -0.07 1.26
C PRO A 221 -28.16 0.12 0.30
N MET A 222 -27.31 -0.90 0.23
CA MET A 222 -26.18 -1.04 -0.67
C MET A 222 -26.13 -2.48 -1.17
N PHE A 223 -26.17 -2.64 -2.49
CA PHE A 223 -25.79 -3.89 -3.15
C PHE A 223 -24.35 -3.81 -3.60
N PHE A 224 -23.61 -4.92 -3.51
CA PHE A 224 -22.25 -5.01 -4.04
C PHE A 224 -21.99 -6.36 -4.70
N ILE A 225 -21.06 -6.35 -5.65
CA ILE A 225 -20.56 -7.52 -6.36
C ILE A 225 -19.04 -7.47 -6.35
N LYS A 226 -18.41 -8.60 -6.05
CA LYS A 226 -16.98 -8.72 -5.85
C LYS A 226 -16.44 -9.89 -6.66
N SER A 227 -15.51 -9.61 -7.56
CA SER A 227 -14.80 -10.61 -8.34
C SER A 227 -13.48 -10.91 -7.65
N ILE A 228 -13.28 -12.17 -7.26
CA ILE A 228 -12.04 -12.68 -6.67
C ILE A 228 -11.49 -13.73 -7.64
N PRO A 229 -10.22 -13.63 -8.05
CA PRO A 229 -9.55 -14.62 -8.91
C PRO A 229 -9.64 -16.03 -8.32
N ALA A 230 -9.74 -17.04 -9.20
CA ALA A 230 -9.87 -18.46 -8.84
C ALA A 230 -11.09 -18.84 -7.98
N MET A 231 -11.97 -17.89 -7.63
CA MET A 231 -13.19 -18.11 -6.85
C MET A 231 -14.44 -17.68 -7.63
N ASP A 232 -15.59 -18.18 -7.16
CA ASP A 232 -16.87 -17.70 -7.67
C ASP A 232 -17.11 -16.24 -7.29
N THR A 233 -17.82 -15.52 -8.16
CA THR A 233 -18.16 -14.11 -7.92
C THR A 233 -19.02 -14.00 -6.66
N GLN A 234 -18.56 -13.15 -5.75
CA GLN A 234 -19.24 -12.86 -4.50
C GLN A 234 -20.19 -11.69 -4.68
N TYR A 235 -21.29 -11.70 -3.93
CA TYR A 235 -22.24 -10.60 -3.94
C TYR A 235 -22.97 -10.53 -2.60
N GLY A 236 -23.47 -9.34 -2.30
CA GLY A 236 -24.22 -9.14 -1.08
C GLY A 236 -25.05 -7.87 -1.08
N LEU A 237 -25.89 -7.78 -0.05
CA LEU A 237 -26.72 -6.64 0.25
C LEU A 237 -26.45 -6.23 1.70
N ASN A 238 -26.20 -4.96 1.93
CA ASN A 238 -26.09 -4.37 3.26
C ASN A 238 -27.07 -3.21 3.38
N THR A 239 -27.76 -3.12 4.50
CA THR A 239 -28.66 -2.00 4.80
C THR A 239 -28.24 -1.39 6.12
N LEU A 240 -27.90 -0.10 6.09
CA LEU A 240 -27.56 0.69 7.28
C LEU A 240 -28.72 1.63 7.59
N PHE A 241 -29.27 1.53 8.79
CA PHE A 241 -30.09 2.57 9.40
C PHE A 241 -29.21 3.35 10.38
N ALA A 242 -29.15 4.67 10.27
CA ALA A 242 -28.33 5.51 11.14
C ALA A 242 -29.05 6.81 11.50
N THR A 243 -28.88 7.23 12.75
CA THR A 243 -29.30 8.52 13.30
C THR A 243 -28.11 9.16 14.02
N ASP A 244 -28.28 10.36 14.59
CA ASP A 244 -27.21 10.98 15.38
C ASP A 244 -26.88 10.24 16.68
N ARG A 245 -27.74 9.31 17.12
CA ARG A 245 -27.60 8.59 18.41
C ARG A 245 -27.43 7.10 18.26
N ILE A 246 -28.03 6.47 17.26
CA ILE A 246 -28.01 5.01 17.09
C ILE A 246 -27.78 4.65 15.64
N TRP A 247 -27.24 3.45 15.43
CA TRP A 247 -27.24 2.83 14.12
C TRP A 247 -27.54 1.35 14.25
N ALA A 248 -28.17 0.81 13.23
CA ALA A 248 -28.46 -0.61 13.09
C ALA A 248 -28.16 -1.02 11.66
N GLN A 249 -27.62 -2.22 11.48
CA GLN A 249 -27.23 -2.72 10.18
C GLN A 249 -27.67 -4.17 10.03
N GLY A 250 -28.12 -4.53 8.84
CA GLY A 250 -28.40 -5.91 8.46
C GLY A 250 -27.89 -6.18 7.06
N GLY A 251 -27.38 -7.38 6.83
CA GLY A 251 -26.78 -7.74 5.56
C GLY A 251 -26.87 -9.22 5.24
N TYR A 252 -26.60 -9.51 3.97
CA TYR A 252 -26.45 -10.84 3.42
C TYR A 252 -25.26 -10.84 2.47
N HIS A 253 -24.41 -11.84 2.60
CA HIS A 253 -23.31 -12.13 1.70
C HIS A 253 -23.43 -13.59 1.26
N ASN A 254 -23.25 -13.89 -0.03
CA ASN A 254 -23.43 -15.26 -0.54
C ASN A 254 -22.43 -16.27 0.06
N PHE A 255 -21.18 -15.84 0.30
CA PHE A 255 -20.16 -16.63 1.01
C PHE A 255 -20.26 -16.52 2.55
N TYR A 256 -20.21 -15.31 3.12
CA TYR A 256 -20.15 -15.12 4.58
C TYR A 256 -21.50 -15.22 5.31
N GLY A 257 -22.62 -15.24 4.59
CA GLY A 257 -23.96 -15.42 5.14
C GLY A 257 -24.60 -14.15 5.68
N PHE A 258 -25.45 -14.31 6.69
CA PHE A 258 -26.25 -13.20 7.22
C PHE A 258 -25.46 -12.43 8.28
N SER A 259 -25.47 -11.11 8.17
CA SER A 259 -24.85 -10.21 9.14
C SER A 259 -25.88 -9.29 9.79
N GLY A 260 -25.65 -8.96 11.06
CA GLY A 260 -26.51 -8.05 11.83
C GLY A 260 -25.69 -7.31 12.86
N GLY A 261 -25.95 -6.02 13.04
CA GLY A 261 -25.19 -5.17 13.93
C GLY A 261 -25.97 -3.99 14.48
N ILE A 262 -25.57 -3.53 15.65
CA ILE A 262 -26.14 -2.35 16.31
C ILE A 262 -25.04 -1.55 16.99
N GLY A 263 -25.25 -0.24 17.11
CA GLY A 263 -24.38 0.61 17.89
C GLY A 263 -25.02 1.94 18.27
N GLY A 264 -24.31 2.68 19.09
CA GLY A 264 -24.75 3.95 19.65
C GLY A 264 -23.65 4.98 19.67
N THR A 265 -24.06 6.25 19.59
CA THR A 265 -23.22 7.43 19.68
C THR A 265 -23.54 8.18 20.96
N PHE A 266 -22.55 8.29 21.83
CA PHE A 266 -22.59 8.95 23.12
C PHE A 266 -21.95 10.33 23.03
N PHE A 267 -22.56 11.31 23.70
CA PHE A 267 -22.07 12.70 23.76
C PHE A 267 -21.82 13.34 22.38
N LYS A 268 -22.49 12.85 21.32
CA LYS A 268 -22.28 13.24 19.91
C LYS A 268 -20.83 13.08 19.41
N LYS A 269 -19.99 12.33 20.13
CA LYS A 269 -18.55 12.21 19.84
C LYS A 269 -18.03 10.78 19.82
N PHE A 270 -18.50 9.94 20.73
CA PHE A 270 -17.98 8.59 20.88
C PHE A 270 -19.01 7.57 20.41
N SER A 271 -18.69 6.81 19.38
CA SER A 271 -19.54 5.75 18.86
C SER A 271 -18.93 4.38 19.14
N ILE A 272 -19.78 3.42 19.46
CA ILE A 272 -19.40 2.02 19.61
C ILE A 272 -20.54 1.14 19.11
N GLY A 273 -20.20 0.01 18.52
CA GLY A 273 -21.16 -1.03 18.20
C GLY A 273 -20.52 -2.37 17.94
N ALA A 274 -21.37 -3.36 17.76
CA ALA A 274 -20.99 -4.74 17.55
C ALA A 274 -21.83 -5.33 16.41
N LEU A 275 -21.23 -6.25 15.68
CA LEU A 275 -21.87 -6.99 14.61
C LEU A 275 -21.58 -8.49 14.76
N VAL A 276 -22.52 -9.31 14.32
CA VAL A 276 -22.41 -10.76 14.25
C VAL A 276 -22.72 -11.18 12.82
N GLU A 277 -21.96 -12.14 12.32
CA GLU A 277 -22.14 -12.72 11.01
C GLU A 277 -22.11 -14.25 11.10
N ILE A 278 -23.13 -14.88 10.50
CA ILE A 278 -23.35 -16.32 10.57
C ILE A 278 -23.23 -16.89 9.17
N GLY A 279 -22.21 -17.74 8.97
CA GLY A 279 -21.95 -18.44 7.73
C GLY A 279 -23.12 -19.32 7.30
N ASN A 280 -23.43 -19.31 6.01
CA ASN A 280 -24.50 -20.13 5.42
C ASN A 280 -24.02 -20.90 4.17
N SER A 281 -22.78 -20.72 3.76
CA SER A 281 -22.21 -21.45 2.63
C SER A 281 -21.75 -22.84 3.05
N THR A 282 -21.58 -23.73 2.09
CA THR A 282 -21.08 -25.09 2.32
C THR A 282 -19.68 -25.10 2.93
N GLU A 283 -18.87 -24.10 2.61
CA GLU A 283 -17.49 -23.93 3.09
C GLU A 283 -17.44 -23.46 4.56
N LEU A 284 -18.50 -22.80 5.03
CA LEU A 284 -18.62 -22.28 6.39
C LEU A 284 -19.54 -23.14 7.28
N ASP A 285 -20.01 -24.29 6.78
CA ASP A 285 -20.86 -25.18 7.56
C ASP A 285 -20.12 -25.70 8.80
N GLY A 286 -20.79 -25.61 9.96
CA GLY A 286 -20.20 -25.97 11.26
C GLY A 286 -19.10 -25.03 11.79
N LYS A 287 -18.82 -23.89 11.14
CA LYS A 287 -17.92 -22.85 11.67
C LYS A 287 -18.64 -21.96 12.68
N ASP A 288 -17.92 -21.50 13.71
CA ASP A 288 -18.44 -20.57 14.69
C ASP A 288 -18.81 -19.22 14.06
N PRO A 289 -19.69 -18.39 14.65
CA PRO A 289 -19.99 -17.07 14.12
C PRO A 289 -18.76 -16.16 14.07
N THR A 290 -18.83 -15.17 13.19
CA THR A 290 -17.90 -14.04 13.18
C THR A 290 -18.43 -12.91 14.04
N PHE A 291 -17.55 -12.30 14.82
CA PHE A 291 -17.85 -11.14 15.65
C PHE A 291 -17.04 -9.93 15.18
N GLU A 292 -17.67 -8.77 15.14
CA GLU A 292 -17.01 -7.51 14.86
C GLU A 292 -17.32 -6.50 15.96
N ILE A 293 -16.32 -5.71 16.31
CA ILE A 293 -16.48 -4.53 17.17
C ILE A 293 -15.96 -3.32 16.40
N VAL A 294 -16.75 -2.26 16.44
CA VAL A 294 -16.38 -0.98 15.85
C VAL A 294 -16.49 0.12 16.90
N SER A 295 -15.50 1.00 16.94
CA SER A 295 -15.52 2.18 17.78
C SER A 295 -14.99 3.38 17.01
N SER A 296 -15.52 4.56 17.29
CA SER A 296 -15.08 5.80 16.68
C SER A 296 -15.14 6.95 17.67
N TYR A 297 -14.13 7.81 17.63
CA TYR A 297 -14.08 9.05 18.39
C TYR A 297 -13.96 10.24 17.43
N GLN A 298 -14.94 11.13 17.50
CA GLN A 298 -15.06 12.31 16.67
C GLN A 298 -14.47 13.53 17.41
N PHE A 299 -13.47 14.18 16.81
CA PHE A 299 -12.80 15.35 17.39
C PHE A 299 -13.55 16.65 17.16
N ALA A 300 -14.19 16.79 15.98
CA ALA A 300 -15.00 17.95 15.60
C ALA A 300 -16.41 17.49 15.22
N LEU A 301 -17.45 18.23 15.61
CA LEU A 301 -18.82 17.89 15.21
C LEU A 301 -18.88 17.74 13.67
N PRO A 302 -19.59 16.72 13.16
CA PRO A 302 -19.67 16.48 11.72
C PRO A 302 -20.10 17.75 11.00
N ASP A 303 -19.41 18.10 9.91
CA ASP A 303 -19.78 19.22 9.04
C ASP A 303 -21.17 18.92 8.43
N SER A 304 -22.22 19.52 8.99
CA SER A 304 -23.63 19.31 8.63
C SER A 304 -23.90 19.58 7.14
N ARG A 305 -23.04 20.38 6.49
CA ARG A 305 -23.18 20.87 5.11
C ARG A 305 -23.10 19.79 4.03
N ARG A 306 -22.73 18.55 4.35
CA ARG A 306 -22.58 17.47 3.35
C ARG A 306 -23.14 16.12 3.76
N LYS A 307 -23.98 16.03 4.81
CA LYS A 307 -24.46 14.72 5.24
C LYS A 307 -25.41 14.02 4.26
N ILE A 308 -26.00 14.74 3.30
CA ILE A 308 -26.69 14.18 2.13
C ILE A 308 -26.55 15.20 1.00
N VAL A 309 -26.02 14.81 -0.17
CA VAL A 309 -26.09 15.65 -1.37
C VAL A 309 -27.57 15.79 -1.74
N GLY A 310 -28.17 16.93 -1.42
CA GLY A 310 -29.54 17.23 -1.82
C GLY A 310 -30.34 18.24 -1.01
N PHE A 311 -29.82 18.84 0.07
CA PHE A 311 -30.52 19.96 0.74
C PHE A 311 -29.53 20.98 1.31
N GLU A 312 -29.52 22.19 0.73
CA GLU A 312 -29.23 23.42 1.48
C GLU A 312 -30.41 23.61 2.44
N VAL A 313 -30.17 23.45 3.73
CA VAL A 313 -30.99 24.14 4.72
C VAL A 313 -30.46 25.57 4.71
N GLU A 314 -31.22 26.51 4.14
CA GLU A 314 -31.06 27.92 4.47
C GLU A 314 -31.24 28.02 6.00
N GLU A 315 -30.15 28.17 6.74
CA GLU A 315 -30.22 28.66 8.11
C GLU A 315 -30.62 30.14 8.03
N GLU A 316 -31.91 30.42 8.15
CA GLU A 316 -32.35 31.72 8.66
C GLU A 316 -31.73 31.90 10.06
N ASP A 317 -31.03 33.02 10.24
CA ASP A 317 -30.48 33.50 11.50
C ASP A 317 -31.58 33.60 12.58
N LEU A 318 -31.88 32.49 13.25
CA LEU A 318 -32.66 32.47 14.48
C LEU A 318 -31.73 32.81 15.64
N VAL A 319 -31.56 34.12 15.84
CA VAL A 319 -31.07 34.68 17.10
C VAL A 319 -32.11 34.34 18.18
N GLU A 320 -31.87 33.29 18.96
CA GLU A 320 -32.63 33.03 20.18
C GLU A 320 -32.38 34.17 21.19
N GLU A 321 -33.41 34.98 21.43
CA GLU A 321 -33.49 35.89 22.57
C GLU A 321 -33.43 35.10 23.88
N ILE A 322 -32.33 35.26 24.62
CA ILE A 322 -32.23 34.82 26.01
C ILE A 322 -33.07 35.78 26.87
N PRO A 323 -33.99 35.31 27.72
CA PRO A 323 -34.80 36.18 28.56
C PRO A 323 -33.93 36.81 29.66
N GLU A 324 -33.86 38.14 29.67
CA GLU A 324 -33.25 38.90 30.76
C GLU A 324 -34.04 38.72 32.08
N SER A 325 -33.31 38.45 33.17
CA SER A 325 -33.73 38.87 34.49
C SER A 325 -32.59 39.60 35.22
N PRO A 326 -32.89 40.56 36.10
CA PRO A 326 -32.07 41.76 36.26
C PRO A 326 -31.19 41.70 37.52
N LYS A 327 -29.98 42.28 37.42
CA LYS A 327 -29.32 43.12 38.44
C LYS A 327 -27.92 43.54 37.98
N GLU A 328 -27.85 44.61 37.18
CA GLU A 328 -26.58 45.30 36.93
C GLU A 328 -26.17 46.16 38.13
N LYS A 329 -25.03 45.82 38.74
CA LYS A 329 -24.23 46.77 39.52
C LYS A 329 -23.56 47.72 38.54
N LYS A 330 -23.89 49.01 38.61
CA LYS A 330 -23.20 50.07 37.85
C LYS A 330 -21.70 50.10 38.24
N LEU A 331 -20.83 49.60 37.37
CA LEU A 331 -19.38 49.72 37.48
C LEU A 331 -18.96 51.20 37.43
N SER A 332 -17.98 51.57 38.25
CA SER A 332 -17.43 52.92 38.32
C SER A 332 -16.69 53.29 37.03
N ARG A 333 -16.68 54.59 36.67
CA ARG A 333 -15.96 55.15 35.51
C ARG A 333 -14.46 54.78 35.50
N LYS A 334 -13.87 54.49 36.67
CA LYS A 334 -12.46 54.09 36.82
C LYS A 334 -12.23 52.63 36.41
N GLU A 335 -13.19 51.75 36.68
CA GLU A 335 -13.12 50.32 36.37
C GLU A 335 -13.35 50.07 34.86
N ARG A 336 -14.28 50.81 34.24
CA ARG A 336 -14.48 50.80 32.78
C ARG A 336 -13.22 51.20 32.00
N LYS A 337 -12.48 52.21 32.48
CA LYS A 337 -11.21 52.63 31.86
C LYS A 337 -10.09 51.60 32.05
N ALA A 338 -10.03 50.93 33.20
CA ALA A 338 -9.04 49.90 33.45
C ALA A 338 -9.29 48.65 32.59
N LEU A 339 -10.56 48.29 32.37
CA LEU A 339 -10.93 47.16 31.51
C LEU A 339 -10.60 47.44 30.03
N ALA A 340 -10.94 48.63 29.53
CA ALA A 340 -10.64 49.05 28.16
C ALA A 340 -9.13 49.07 27.87
N LEU A 341 -8.31 49.55 28.82
CA LEU A 341 -6.85 49.55 28.69
C LEU A 341 -6.27 48.12 28.72
N ALA A 342 -6.87 47.22 29.49
CA ALA A 342 -6.44 45.82 29.55
C ALA A 342 -6.80 45.06 28.27
N GLU A 343 -7.92 45.42 27.63
CA GLU A 343 -8.39 44.86 26.37
C GLU A 343 -7.54 45.34 25.19
N GLU A 344 -7.24 46.63 25.11
CA GLU A 344 -6.34 47.21 24.10
C GLU A 344 -4.93 46.60 24.18
N LYS A 345 -4.42 46.36 25.39
CA LYS A 345 -3.13 45.70 25.59
C LYS A 345 -3.14 44.23 25.14
N ARG A 346 -4.24 43.51 25.37
CA ARG A 346 -4.41 42.12 24.90
C ARG A 346 -4.50 42.03 23.38
N GLU A 347 -5.18 42.98 22.74
CA GLU A 347 -5.21 43.06 21.27
C GLU A 347 -3.83 43.39 20.69
N GLN A 348 -3.08 44.26 21.35
CA GLN A 348 -1.73 44.59 20.90
C GLN A 348 -0.77 43.41 21.06
N ASP A 349 -0.85 42.67 22.17
CA ASP A 349 -0.04 41.47 22.41
C ASP A 349 -0.40 40.32 21.43
N SER A 350 -1.68 40.15 21.08
CA SER A 350 -2.11 39.14 20.10
C SER A 350 -1.64 39.45 18.68
N LEU A 351 -1.65 40.72 18.28
CA LEU A 351 -1.14 41.16 16.98
C LEU A 351 0.38 40.99 16.84
N VAL A 352 1.14 41.19 17.92
CA VAL A 352 2.59 40.96 17.93
C VAL A 352 2.91 39.47 17.80
N GLU A 353 2.15 38.60 18.47
CA GLU A 353 2.35 37.16 18.41
C GLU A 353 1.97 36.57 17.04
N ALA A 354 0.87 37.06 16.43
CA ALA A 354 0.49 36.72 15.05
C ALA A 354 1.60 37.08 14.04
N ARG A 355 2.18 38.28 14.16
CA ARG A 355 3.30 38.72 13.29
C ARG A 355 4.56 37.86 13.46
N LYS A 356 4.85 37.38 14.67
CA LYS A 356 5.97 36.44 14.90
C LYS A 356 5.71 35.09 14.26
N GLN A 357 4.50 34.57 14.36
CA GLN A 357 4.12 33.30 13.72
C GLN A 357 4.20 33.39 12.19
N ASP A 358 3.71 34.48 11.60
CA ASP A 358 3.81 34.69 10.14
C ASP A 358 5.27 34.75 9.66
N SER A 359 6.14 35.44 10.41
CA SER A 359 7.58 35.51 10.09
C SER A 359 8.27 34.13 10.18
N LEU A 360 7.87 33.27 11.12
CA LEU A 360 8.43 31.93 11.28
C LEU A 360 7.95 30.97 10.18
N VAL A 361 6.68 31.08 9.75
CA VAL A 361 6.13 30.28 8.64
C VAL A 361 6.82 30.62 7.32
N VAL A 362 7.06 31.91 7.06
CA VAL A 362 7.78 32.36 5.86
C VAL A 362 9.23 31.89 5.86
N ALA A 363 9.93 31.98 6.99
CA ALA A 363 11.31 31.48 7.12
C ALA A 363 11.40 29.96 6.92
N ARG A 364 10.43 29.20 7.44
CA ARG A 364 10.37 27.74 7.29
C ARG A 364 10.11 27.32 5.85
N ARG A 365 9.18 27.98 5.15
CA ARG A 365 8.92 27.71 3.72
C ARG A 365 10.15 27.96 2.85
N MET A 366 10.86 29.07 3.08
CA MET A 366 12.11 29.36 2.36
C MET A 366 13.21 28.32 2.61
N ALA A 367 13.32 27.81 3.84
CA ALA A 367 14.30 26.76 4.18
C ALA A 367 13.96 25.43 3.50
N GLU A 368 12.68 25.03 3.49
CA GLU A 368 12.20 23.81 2.84
C GLU A 368 12.37 23.86 1.32
N GLU A 369 12.14 25.01 0.69
CA GLU A 369 12.31 25.20 -0.75
C GLU A 369 13.80 25.13 -1.16
N LYS A 370 14.69 25.72 -0.36
CA LYS A 370 16.14 25.63 -0.58
C LYS A 370 16.65 24.18 -0.50
N GLU A 371 16.14 23.40 0.45
CA GLU A 371 16.54 22.01 0.59
C GLU A 371 16.00 21.13 -0.55
N ARG A 372 14.76 21.38 -1.00
CA ARG A 372 14.20 20.71 -2.19
C ARG A 372 15.04 20.98 -3.44
N MET A 373 15.47 22.22 -3.65
CA MET A 373 16.35 22.56 -4.78
C MET A 373 17.70 21.86 -4.68
N ARG A 374 18.26 21.73 -3.48
CA ARG A 374 19.54 21.02 -3.26
C ARG A 374 19.44 19.53 -3.60
N ILE A 375 18.39 18.86 -3.09
CA ILE A 375 18.13 17.44 -3.38
C ILE A 375 17.91 17.23 -4.88
N GLN A 376 17.15 18.10 -5.53
CA GLN A 376 16.88 17.97 -6.96
C GLN A 376 18.13 18.18 -7.83
N ALA A 377 19.02 19.10 -7.45
CA ALA A 377 20.31 19.27 -8.11
C ALA A 377 21.22 18.04 -7.96
N GLU A 378 21.18 17.36 -6.80
CA GLU A 378 21.97 16.15 -6.54
C GLU A 378 21.42 14.93 -7.29
N ILE A 379 20.09 14.78 -7.39
CA ILE A 379 19.43 13.78 -8.24
C ILE A 379 19.78 14.01 -9.72
N GLN A 380 19.80 15.26 -10.18
CA GLN A 380 20.16 15.55 -11.56
C GLN A 380 21.62 15.20 -11.85
N LYS A 381 22.53 15.57 -10.96
CA LYS A 381 23.97 15.25 -11.09
C LYS A 381 24.24 13.75 -11.10
N THR A 382 23.51 12.97 -10.29
CA THR A 382 23.63 11.50 -10.30
C THR A 382 23.05 10.89 -11.57
N LYS A 383 21.91 11.38 -12.05
CA LYS A 383 21.32 10.95 -13.33
C LYS A 383 22.24 11.24 -14.52
N ASP A 384 22.85 12.42 -14.58
CA ASP A 384 23.78 12.80 -15.65
C ASP A 384 25.05 11.94 -15.60
N SER A 385 25.53 11.60 -14.39
CA SER A 385 26.67 10.70 -14.22
C SER A 385 26.36 9.27 -14.68
N LEU A 386 25.17 8.76 -14.39
CA LEU A 386 24.72 7.44 -14.84
C LEU A 386 24.52 7.36 -16.36
N ALA A 387 23.96 8.42 -16.95
CA ALA A 387 23.80 8.52 -18.41
C ALA A 387 25.15 8.54 -19.13
N ALA A 388 26.14 9.28 -18.61
CA ALA A 388 27.49 9.31 -19.18
C ALA A 388 28.21 7.96 -19.10
N VAL A 389 27.97 7.16 -18.04
CA VAL A 389 28.51 5.79 -17.93
C VAL A 389 27.84 4.86 -18.94
N ALA A 390 26.51 4.92 -19.06
CA ALA A 390 25.77 4.10 -20.02
C ALA A 390 26.16 4.41 -21.48
N GLU A 391 26.38 5.68 -21.81
CA GLU A 391 26.84 6.08 -23.14
C GLU A 391 28.25 5.55 -23.45
N ARG A 392 29.17 5.61 -22.48
CA ARG A 392 30.52 5.03 -22.61
C ARG A 392 30.49 3.52 -22.80
N ASP A 393 29.68 2.82 -22.01
CA ASP A 393 29.52 1.36 -22.13
C ASP A 393 28.93 0.98 -23.50
N ALA A 394 27.97 1.76 -24.02
CA ALA A 394 27.38 1.54 -25.34
C ALA A 394 28.37 1.77 -26.49
N VAL A 395 29.26 2.76 -26.37
CA VAL A 395 30.34 3.00 -27.34
C VAL A 395 31.36 1.84 -27.31
N GLN A 396 31.75 1.38 -26.13
CA GLN A 396 32.66 0.23 -25.97
C GLN A 396 32.10 -1.08 -26.52
N GLN A 397 30.77 -1.27 -26.49
CA GLN A 397 30.14 -2.46 -27.07
C GLN A 397 30.18 -2.47 -28.60
N LYS A 398 30.12 -1.29 -29.24
CA LYS A 398 30.12 -1.13 -30.71
C LYS A 398 31.51 -1.08 -31.33
N GLU A 399 32.57 -0.98 -30.53
CA GLU A 399 33.96 -0.93 -31.00
C GLU A 399 34.39 -2.28 -31.63
N GLU A 400 34.81 -2.27 -32.90
CA GLU A 400 35.44 -3.42 -33.56
C GLU A 400 36.94 -3.47 -33.23
N VAL A 401 37.38 -4.56 -32.57
CA VAL A 401 38.78 -4.72 -32.15
C VAL A 401 39.60 -5.34 -33.28
N GLN A 402 40.51 -4.57 -33.89
CA GLN A 402 41.50 -5.09 -34.84
C GLN A 402 42.64 -5.80 -34.11
N LEU A 403 42.82 -7.10 -34.37
CA LEU A 403 43.82 -7.95 -33.72
C LEU A 403 45.19 -7.86 -34.40
N ALA A 404 46.26 -7.71 -33.61
CA ALA A 404 47.62 -7.78 -34.12
C ALA A 404 48.04 -9.25 -34.39
N LYS A 405 48.93 -9.48 -35.36
CA LYS A 405 49.38 -10.83 -35.75
C LYS A 405 50.06 -11.55 -34.57
N GLY A 406 49.44 -12.60 -34.05
CA GLY A 406 49.94 -13.40 -32.91
C GLY A 406 49.44 -12.97 -31.53
N GLU A 407 48.50 -12.02 -31.45
CA GLU A 407 47.90 -11.55 -30.19
C GLU A 407 46.92 -12.58 -29.61
N ARG A 408 47.16 -13.06 -28.38
CA ARG A 408 46.19 -13.88 -27.65
C ARG A 408 45.07 -12.99 -27.12
N PHE A 409 43.85 -13.21 -27.62
CA PHE A 409 42.66 -12.45 -27.29
C PHE A 409 41.46 -13.39 -27.12
N GLU A 410 40.67 -13.18 -26.07
CA GLU A 410 39.42 -13.90 -25.81
C GLU A 410 38.29 -12.89 -25.58
N GLU A 411 37.08 -13.17 -26.06
CA GLU A 411 35.90 -12.31 -25.88
C GLU A 411 34.71 -13.16 -25.42
N ALA A 412 33.91 -12.62 -24.50
CA ALA A 412 32.63 -13.21 -24.10
C ALA A 412 31.62 -12.14 -23.66
N VAL A 413 30.34 -12.46 -23.82
CA VAL A 413 29.24 -11.76 -23.14
C VAL A 413 29.05 -12.45 -21.78
N LEU A 414 29.17 -11.69 -20.69
CA LEU A 414 28.96 -12.20 -19.33
C LEU A 414 27.78 -11.44 -18.72
N THR A 415 26.78 -12.17 -18.22
CA THR A 415 25.49 -11.63 -17.77
C THR A 415 25.38 -11.45 -16.26
N GLU A 416 26.43 -11.77 -15.49
CA GLU A 416 26.42 -11.68 -14.02
C GLU A 416 27.65 -10.92 -13.52
N ASP A 417 27.41 -9.88 -12.71
CA ASP A 417 28.32 -9.11 -11.82
C ASP A 417 29.68 -8.61 -12.37
N ILE A 418 29.94 -8.76 -13.67
CA ILE A 418 31.20 -8.34 -14.30
C ILE A 418 30.91 -7.21 -15.26
N ARG A 419 31.48 -6.03 -14.97
CA ARG A 419 31.29 -4.86 -15.82
C ARG A 419 31.94 -5.06 -17.20
N PRO A 420 31.32 -4.58 -18.30
CA PRO A 420 31.94 -4.62 -19.63
C PRO A 420 33.30 -3.92 -19.64
N GLY A 421 34.25 -4.41 -20.45
CA GLY A 421 35.59 -3.82 -20.54
C GLY A 421 36.68 -4.83 -20.91
N TYR A 422 37.94 -4.40 -20.80
CA TYR A 422 39.11 -5.20 -21.18
C TYR A 422 39.89 -5.62 -19.93
N TYR A 423 39.98 -6.93 -19.70
CA TYR A 423 40.58 -7.52 -18.51
C TYR A 423 41.97 -8.07 -18.82
N LEU A 424 42.94 -7.72 -17.98
CA LEU A 424 44.32 -8.15 -18.13
C LEU A 424 44.53 -9.51 -17.43
N ILE A 425 44.33 -10.61 -18.15
CA ILE A 425 44.36 -11.98 -17.61
C ILE A 425 45.80 -12.49 -17.50
N VAL A 426 46.09 -13.10 -16.37
CA VAL A 426 47.40 -13.70 -16.06
C VAL A 426 47.36 -15.22 -16.01
N ASN A 427 46.24 -15.82 -15.60
CA ASN A 427 46.07 -17.28 -15.65
C ASN A 427 44.60 -17.72 -15.51
N VAL A 428 44.31 -18.98 -15.81
CA VAL A 428 42.97 -19.58 -15.73
C VAL A 428 43.05 -20.96 -15.07
N PHE A 429 42.17 -21.23 -14.10
CA PHE A 429 42.19 -22.47 -13.31
C PHE A 429 40.83 -23.16 -13.25
N GLY A 430 40.81 -24.47 -13.51
CA GLY A 430 39.64 -25.32 -13.25
C GLY A 430 39.59 -25.90 -11.84
N THR A 431 40.71 -25.86 -11.09
CA THR A 431 40.81 -26.46 -9.76
C THR A 431 41.05 -25.39 -8.70
N GLN A 432 40.20 -25.35 -7.68
CA GLN A 432 40.25 -24.35 -6.60
C GLN A 432 41.60 -24.32 -5.86
N ARG A 433 42.22 -25.49 -5.67
CA ARG A 433 43.52 -25.60 -4.98
C ARG A 433 44.63 -24.85 -5.70
N TYR A 434 44.70 -24.92 -7.03
CA TYR A 434 45.73 -24.24 -7.82
C TYR A 434 45.43 -22.73 -7.94
N TYR A 435 44.16 -22.38 -8.09
CA TYR A 435 43.70 -21.00 -8.03
C TYR A 435 44.11 -20.29 -6.74
N ASN A 436 43.80 -20.87 -5.56
CA ASN A 436 44.12 -20.25 -4.27
C ASN A 436 45.63 -20.03 -4.10
N LYS A 437 46.46 -21.02 -4.45
CA LYS A 437 47.93 -20.91 -4.39
C LYS A 437 48.47 -19.81 -5.30
N PHE A 438 47.86 -19.63 -6.47
CA PHE A 438 48.28 -18.61 -7.41
C PHE A 438 47.90 -17.20 -6.94
N MET A 439 46.69 -17.02 -6.39
CA MET A 439 46.26 -15.75 -5.77
C MET A 439 47.18 -15.34 -4.62
N GLU A 440 47.56 -16.29 -3.76
CA GLU A 440 48.53 -16.03 -2.68
C GLU A 440 49.91 -15.62 -3.22
N THR A 441 50.38 -16.27 -4.28
CA THR A 441 51.66 -15.93 -4.93
C THR A 441 51.66 -14.48 -5.45
N LEU A 442 50.59 -14.08 -6.15
CA LEU A 442 50.44 -12.72 -6.67
C LEU A 442 50.36 -11.68 -5.53
N LYS A 443 49.64 -11.98 -4.45
CA LYS A 443 49.58 -11.11 -3.27
C LYS A 443 50.96 -10.97 -2.58
N LYS A 444 51.74 -12.05 -2.51
CA LYS A 444 53.13 -12.01 -2.00
C LYS A 444 54.06 -11.19 -2.89
N MET A 445 53.77 -11.08 -4.18
CA MET A 445 54.47 -10.18 -5.12
C MET A 445 54.02 -8.71 -4.99
N GLY A 446 53.11 -8.39 -4.06
CA GLY A 446 52.60 -7.03 -3.85
C GLY A 446 51.56 -6.59 -4.89
N LEU A 447 50.97 -7.54 -5.63
CA LEU A 447 49.90 -7.29 -6.57
C LEU A 447 48.53 -7.48 -5.89
N ASP A 448 47.49 -6.81 -6.40
CA ASP A 448 46.10 -7.01 -5.96
C ASP A 448 45.31 -7.79 -7.03
N PRO A 449 45.52 -9.12 -7.15
CA PRO A 449 44.85 -9.91 -8.17
C PRO A 449 43.36 -10.02 -7.87
N LYS A 450 42.56 -9.92 -8.91
CA LYS A 450 41.12 -10.15 -8.89
C LYS A 450 40.78 -11.35 -9.77
N SER A 451 39.56 -11.86 -9.64
CA SER A 451 39.13 -13.00 -10.44
C SER A 451 37.65 -12.95 -10.74
N PHE A 452 37.25 -13.62 -11.83
CA PHE A 452 35.86 -13.93 -12.08
C PHE A 452 35.70 -15.39 -12.51
N TYR A 453 34.57 -15.99 -12.14
CA TYR A 453 34.25 -17.37 -12.50
C TYR A 453 33.37 -17.41 -13.74
N ARG A 454 33.71 -18.27 -14.69
CA ARG A 454 32.94 -18.42 -15.93
C ARG A 454 32.19 -19.74 -15.92
N THR A 455 30.90 -19.69 -15.56
CA THR A 455 30.01 -20.85 -15.39
C THR A 455 29.97 -21.76 -16.63
N GLN A 456 29.96 -21.18 -17.84
CA GLN A 456 29.95 -21.93 -19.10
C GLN A 456 31.18 -22.84 -19.28
N ARG A 457 32.36 -22.41 -18.82
CA ARG A 457 33.61 -23.18 -18.96
C ARG A 457 34.04 -23.87 -17.67
N LYS A 458 33.40 -23.55 -16.54
CA LYS A 458 33.76 -24.00 -15.19
C LYS A 458 35.22 -23.67 -14.83
N LEU A 459 35.66 -22.46 -15.20
CA LEU A 459 37.03 -21.98 -14.98
C LEU A 459 37.03 -20.64 -14.25
N ASN A 460 37.99 -20.45 -13.34
CA ASN A 460 38.32 -19.18 -12.69
C ASN A 460 39.37 -18.43 -13.50
N TYR A 461 39.05 -17.23 -13.97
CA TYR A 461 39.96 -16.34 -14.66
C TYR A 461 40.56 -15.36 -13.65
N VAL A 462 41.89 -15.28 -13.58
CA VAL A 462 42.62 -14.36 -12.69
C VAL A 462 43.16 -13.20 -13.51
N TYR A 463 42.88 -11.98 -13.07
CA TYR A 463 43.27 -10.75 -13.74
C TYR A 463 43.90 -9.75 -12.78
N LEU A 464 44.76 -8.88 -13.31
CA LEU A 464 45.43 -7.85 -12.51
C LEU A 464 44.62 -6.55 -12.48
N GLU A 465 44.12 -6.11 -13.64
CA GLU A 465 43.35 -4.87 -13.74
C GLU A 465 42.34 -4.92 -14.89
N ARG A 466 41.31 -4.07 -14.79
CA ARG A 466 40.35 -3.80 -15.87
C ARG A 466 40.63 -2.44 -16.49
N TYR A 467 40.57 -2.37 -17.81
CA TYR A 467 40.66 -1.15 -18.61
C TYR A 467 39.39 -0.90 -19.41
N ASP A 468 39.15 0.38 -19.72
CA ASP A 468 38.00 0.82 -20.51
C ASP A 468 38.26 0.76 -22.02
N THR A 469 39.53 0.84 -22.42
CA THR A 469 39.91 0.82 -23.83
C THR A 469 40.91 -0.30 -24.13
N MET A 470 40.84 -0.85 -25.36
CA MET A 470 41.80 -1.86 -25.82
C MET A 470 43.24 -1.32 -25.83
N GLY A 471 43.41 -0.01 -26.11
CA GLY A 471 44.73 0.64 -26.14
C GLY A 471 45.42 0.65 -24.78
N GLU A 472 44.70 0.95 -23.71
CA GLU A 472 45.23 0.91 -22.34
C GLU A 472 45.56 -0.51 -21.90
N ALA A 473 44.68 -1.47 -22.21
CA ALA A 473 44.92 -2.87 -21.91
C ALA A 473 46.17 -3.41 -22.63
N ARG A 474 46.40 -3.03 -23.89
CA ARG A 474 47.62 -3.36 -24.65
C ARG A 474 48.85 -2.72 -24.04
N LYS A 475 48.80 -1.43 -23.70
CA LYS A 475 49.92 -0.74 -23.04
C LYS A 475 50.30 -1.41 -21.72
N ALA A 476 49.31 -1.79 -20.92
CA ALA A 476 49.53 -2.51 -19.66
C ALA A 476 50.09 -3.92 -19.88
N ARG A 477 49.60 -4.66 -20.88
CA ARG A 477 50.15 -5.97 -21.25
C ARG A 477 51.60 -5.86 -21.72
N ASP A 478 51.87 -4.93 -22.63
CA ASP A 478 53.16 -4.78 -23.32
C ASP A 478 54.23 -4.24 -22.36
N SER A 479 53.84 -3.41 -21.40
CA SER A 479 54.69 -2.99 -20.28
C SER A 479 54.86 -4.06 -19.20
N LYS A 480 54.25 -5.25 -19.34
CA LYS A 480 54.28 -6.31 -18.32
C LYS A 480 53.73 -5.83 -16.96
N PHE A 481 52.65 -5.06 -17.04
CA PHE A 481 52.01 -4.36 -15.92
C PHE A 481 53.03 -3.49 -15.16
N ASP A 482 53.63 -2.54 -15.88
CA ASP A 482 54.73 -1.67 -15.39
C ASP A 482 55.95 -2.46 -14.86
N GLY A 483 56.26 -3.59 -15.49
CA GLY A 483 57.34 -4.49 -15.09
C GLY A 483 57.07 -5.31 -13.83
N LYS A 484 55.88 -5.18 -13.22
CA LYS A 484 55.54 -5.87 -11.96
C LYS A 484 55.15 -7.33 -12.17
N TYR A 485 54.87 -7.77 -13.40
CA TYR A 485 54.51 -9.15 -13.70
C TYR A 485 55.20 -9.67 -14.95
N THR A 486 56.12 -10.63 -14.79
CA THR A 486 57.03 -11.07 -15.86
C THR A 486 56.43 -12.14 -16.78
N ASP A 487 55.48 -12.94 -16.27
CA ASP A 487 54.91 -14.07 -17.01
C ASP A 487 53.95 -13.62 -18.12
N THR A 488 53.36 -14.58 -18.82
CA THR A 488 52.44 -14.32 -19.93
C THR A 488 51.17 -13.62 -19.45
N ILE A 489 50.80 -12.57 -20.16
CA ILE A 489 49.58 -11.78 -19.93
C ILE A 489 48.82 -11.70 -21.25
N TRP A 490 47.49 -11.83 -21.20
CA TRP A 490 46.65 -11.62 -22.37
C TRP A 490 45.39 -10.84 -22.02
N ILE A 491 44.68 -10.37 -23.05
CA ILE A 491 43.51 -9.50 -22.88
C ILE A 491 42.25 -10.33 -23.09
N PHE A 492 41.31 -10.19 -22.17
CA PHE A 492 39.97 -10.77 -22.26
C PHE A 492 38.93 -9.64 -22.30
N ARG A 493 38.14 -9.58 -23.36
CA ARG A 493 37.07 -8.58 -23.50
C ARG A 493 35.75 -9.13 -22.99
N VAL A 494 35.12 -8.40 -22.08
CA VAL A 494 33.76 -8.64 -21.62
C VAL A 494 32.84 -7.65 -22.32
N LYS A 495 31.88 -8.16 -23.09
CA LYS A 495 30.78 -7.38 -23.66
C LYS A 495 29.59 -7.40 -22.71
N GLY A 496 28.87 -6.28 -22.60
CA GLY A 496 27.59 -6.26 -21.88
C GLY A 496 26.55 -7.09 -22.63
N GLY A 497 25.72 -7.80 -21.87
CA GLY A 497 24.63 -8.64 -22.37
C GLY A 497 23.34 -7.90 -22.60
#